data_AF-A0A8C6E6Z5-F1
#
_entry.id   AF-A0A8C6E6Z5-F1
#
_cell.length_a   1.000
_cell.length_b   1.000
_cell.length_c   1.000
_cell.angle_alpha   90.00
_cell.angle_beta   90.00
_cell.angle_gamma   90.00
#
_symmetry.space_group_name_H-M   'P 1'
#
loop_
_entity.id
_entity.type
_entity.pdbx_description
1 polymer ?
#
loop_
_entity_poly.entity_id
_entity_poly.type
_entity_poly.pdbx_seq_one_letter_code
_entity_poly.pdbx_strand_id
1 'polypeptide(L)'
;MNFTFFSRAHGTFSRIDHILGHKSSLDKFKKIEIIPSIFSDHNAVRLDLNYRRITVKSANIWRLNNTLLNNEQIIEEIKRDIKICIEMNENENTTTQNLGDTVKAVLRGKFITIQAYLKKQEKSQLNNLTLHLKQLEKEEMKNPRVSRRKEIIKIRAEIN
;
A
#
# COMPACT_ATOMS: atom_id res chain seq x y z
N MET A 1 -18.00 6.07 -29.19
CA MET A 1 -16.74 6.14 -29.96
C MET A 1 -15.63 5.55 -29.10
N ASN A 2 -14.96 4.49 -29.55
CA ASN A 2 -13.98 3.74 -28.74
C ASN A 2 -12.57 3.99 -29.29
N PHE A 3 -11.90 5.06 -28.85
CA PHE A 3 -10.50 5.36 -29.18
C PHE A 3 -9.75 5.71 -27.89
N THR A 4 -8.47 5.34 -27.80
CA THR A 4 -7.66 5.62 -26.61
C THR A 4 -6.85 6.90 -26.74
N PHE A 5 -6.68 7.41 -27.97
CA PHE A 5 -5.85 8.58 -28.22
C PHE A 5 -6.41 9.45 -29.36
N PHE A 6 -6.24 10.76 -29.25
CA PHE A 6 -6.53 11.71 -30.33
C PHE A 6 -5.27 12.50 -30.71
N SER A 7 -4.82 12.34 -31.96
CA SER A 7 -3.70 13.13 -32.50
C SER A 7 -4.21 14.47 -33.03
N ARG A 8 -3.88 15.56 -32.34
CA ARG A 8 -4.26 16.91 -32.78
C ARG A 8 -3.55 17.34 -34.07
N ALA A 9 -2.32 16.88 -34.28
CA ALA A 9 -1.52 17.24 -35.46
C ALA A 9 -2.06 16.58 -36.74
N HIS A 10 -2.62 15.38 -36.64
CA HIS A 10 -3.13 14.63 -37.78
C HIS A 10 -4.67 14.61 -37.85
N GLY A 11 -5.36 15.08 -36.82
CA GLY A 11 -6.83 15.05 -36.75
C GLY A 11 -7.41 13.64 -36.67
N THR A 12 -6.61 12.64 -36.24
CA THR A 12 -6.98 11.22 -36.27
C THR A 12 -7.17 10.64 -34.88
N PHE A 13 -8.13 9.74 -34.75
CA PHE A 13 -8.36 8.92 -33.55
C PHE A 13 -7.65 7.57 -33.68
N SER A 14 -6.90 7.16 -32.64
CA SER A 14 -6.13 5.92 -32.62
C SER A 14 -6.35 5.12 -31.32
N ARG A 15 -5.97 3.84 -31.34
CA ARG A 15 -5.91 2.97 -30.15
C ARG A 15 -4.46 2.54 -29.94
N ILE A 16 -3.72 3.32 -29.18
CA ILE A 16 -2.29 3.05 -28.91
C ILE A 16 -2.06 2.43 -27.54
N ASP A 17 -3.06 2.50 -26.65
CA ASP A 17 -2.96 2.00 -25.28
C ASP A 17 -3.49 0.56 -25.18
N HIS A 18 -2.67 -0.36 -24.66
CA HIS A 18 -2.95 -1.79 -24.62
C HIS A 18 -2.66 -2.37 -23.24
N ILE A 19 -3.50 -3.32 -22.79
CA ILE A 19 -3.27 -4.10 -21.57
C ILE A 19 -2.94 -5.53 -21.99
N LEU A 20 -1.71 -5.97 -21.74
CA LEU A 20 -1.27 -7.34 -22.04
C LEU A 20 -1.55 -8.26 -20.85
N GLY A 21 -1.96 -9.49 -21.13
CA GLY A 21 -2.28 -10.48 -20.10
C GLY A 21 -2.01 -11.90 -20.56
N HIS A 22 -1.88 -12.81 -19.61
CA HIS A 22 -1.72 -14.23 -19.90
C HIS A 22 -3.04 -14.84 -20.42
N LYS A 23 -2.96 -15.71 -21.44
CA LYS A 23 -4.15 -16.31 -22.09
C LYS A 23 -5.07 -17.02 -21.10
N SER A 24 -4.51 -17.63 -20.06
CA SER A 24 -5.27 -18.34 -19.01
C SER A 24 -6.00 -17.43 -18.03
N SER A 25 -5.97 -16.12 -18.20
CA SER A 25 -6.62 -15.14 -17.32
C SER A 25 -7.83 -14.46 -17.97
N LEU A 26 -8.18 -14.85 -19.21
CA LEU A 26 -9.30 -14.28 -19.95
C LEU A 26 -10.64 -14.51 -19.24
N ASP A 27 -10.80 -15.65 -18.58
CA ASP A 27 -11.96 -16.02 -17.76
C ASP A 27 -12.12 -15.14 -16.50
N LYS A 28 -11.06 -14.42 -16.11
CA LYS A 28 -11.04 -13.51 -14.97
C LYS A 28 -11.37 -12.07 -15.36
N PHE A 29 -11.56 -11.74 -16.63
CA PHE A 29 -11.88 -10.37 -17.06
C PHE A 29 -13.39 -10.13 -16.96
N LYS A 30 -13.78 -9.13 -16.18
CA LYS A 30 -15.19 -8.78 -15.93
C LYS A 30 -15.70 -7.75 -16.93
N LYS A 31 -14.94 -6.67 -17.10
CA LYS A 31 -15.32 -5.52 -17.93
C LYS A 31 -14.06 -4.84 -18.42
N ILE A 32 -14.05 -4.41 -19.68
CA ILE A 32 -13.01 -3.55 -20.23
C ILE A 32 -13.73 -2.33 -20.81
N GLU A 33 -13.34 -1.14 -20.39
CA GLU A 33 -13.91 0.10 -20.90
C GLU A 33 -12.87 1.19 -21.07
N ILE A 34 -13.13 2.10 -22.01
CA ILE A 34 -12.33 3.31 -22.21
C ILE A 34 -13.06 4.44 -21.50
N ILE A 35 -12.36 5.12 -20.58
CA ILE A 35 -12.87 6.26 -19.82
C ILE A 35 -12.41 7.53 -20.53
N PRO A 36 -13.34 8.32 -21.10
CA PRO A 36 -13.00 9.59 -21.74
C PRO A 36 -12.33 10.53 -20.76
N SER A 37 -11.23 11.16 -21.17
CA SER A 37 -10.53 12.17 -20.39
C SER A 37 -10.60 13.53 -21.08
N ILE A 38 -10.79 14.59 -20.30
CA ILE A 38 -10.78 15.98 -20.79
C ILE A 38 -9.39 16.61 -20.57
N PHE A 39 -8.56 16.00 -19.70
CA PHE A 39 -7.28 16.56 -19.26
C PHE A 39 -6.07 16.04 -20.05
N SER A 40 -6.25 15.02 -20.88
CA SER A 40 -5.22 14.43 -21.72
C SER A 40 -5.80 14.07 -23.08
N ASP A 41 -4.95 14.09 -24.09
CA ASP A 41 -5.15 13.49 -25.40
C ASP A 41 -5.26 11.96 -25.36
N HIS A 42 -4.95 11.34 -24.21
CA HIS A 42 -5.20 9.93 -23.92
C HIS A 42 -6.44 9.72 -23.04
N ASN A 43 -7.26 8.75 -23.43
CA ASN A 43 -8.34 8.20 -22.62
C ASN A 43 -7.82 7.00 -21.82
N ALA A 44 -8.24 6.90 -20.56
CA ALA A 44 -7.82 5.80 -19.70
C ALA A 44 -8.48 4.48 -20.14
N VAL A 45 -7.72 3.39 -20.21
CA VAL A 45 -8.27 2.04 -20.42
C VAL A 45 -8.40 1.37 -19.05
N ARG A 46 -9.63 1.02 -18.66
CA ARG A 46 -9.92 0.32 -17.40
C ARG A 46 -10.27 -1.15 -17.68
N LEU A 47 -9.58 -2.06 -17.01
CA LEU A 47 -9.88 -3.48 -16.96
C LEU A 47 -10.33 -3.85 -15.54
N ASP A 48 -11.59 -4.25 -15.40
CA ASP A 48 -12.14 -4.78 -14.16
C ASP A 48 -11.93 -6.31 -14.15
N LEU A 49 -11.36 -6.83 -13.06
CA LEU A 49 -11.11 -8.26 -12.88
C LEU A 49 -12.18 -8.91 -12.00
N ASN A 50 -12.73 -10.03 -12.44
CA ASN A 50 -13.55 -10.94 -11.66
C ASN A 50 -12.65 -11.93 -10.91
N TYR A 51 -11.96 -11.46 -9.88
CA TYR A 51 -11.50 -12.41 -8.88
C TYR A 51 -12.75 -12.77 -8.05
N ARG A 52 -13.19 -14.05 -8.09
CA ARG A 52 -13.83 -14.59 -6.89
C ARG A 52 -12.84 -14.27 -5.79
N ARG A 53 -13.27 -13.59 -4.71
CA ARG A 53 -12.50 -13.52 -3.47
C ARG A 53 -12.32 -14.97 -3.01
N ILE A 54 -11.34 -15.66 -3.59
CA ILE A 54 -10.66 -16.70 -2.87
C ILE A 54 -9.91 -15.86 -1.84
N THR A 55 -10.55 -15.63 -0.70
CA THR A 55 -9.82 -15.62 0.55
C THR A 55 -9.15 -16.99 0.59
N VAL A 56 -8.06 -17.13 -0.15
CA VAL A 56 -6.98 -17.99 0.28
C VAL A 56 -6.71 -17.35 1.62
N LYS A 57 -7.21 -17.97 2.70
CA LYS A 57 -6.56 -17.82 3.98
C LYS A 57 -5.16 -18.29 3.67
N SER A 58 -4.29 -17.39 3.20
CA SER A 58 -2.87 -17.62 3.29
C SER A 58 -2.74 -18.00 4.74
N ALA A 59 -2.28 -19.23 5.02
CA ALA A 59 -1.86 -19.56 6.37
C ALA A 59 -1.10 -18.32 6.84
N ASN A 60 -1.60 -17.64 7.89
CA ASN A 60 -1.10 -16.33 8.28
C ASN A 60 0.32 -16.54 8.80
N ILE A 61 1.26 -16.74 7.88
CA ILE A 61 2.67 -16.87 8.13
C ILE A 61 3.07 -15.44 8.46
N TRP A 62 3.11 -15.18 9.77
CA TRP A 62 3.62 -13.94 10.27
C TRP A 62 5.03 -13.74 9.69
N ARG A 63 5.24 -12.61 9.03
CA ARG A 63 6.52 -12.22 8.46
C ARG A 63 6.91 -10.88 9.06
N LEU A 64 8.09 -10.83 9.67
CA LEU A 64 8.65 -9.59 10.17
C LEU A 64 8.85 -8.60 9.02
N ASN A 65 8.48 -7.34 9.24
CA ASN A 65 8.91 -6.26 8.36
C ASN A 65 10.32 -5.83 8.75
N ASN A 66 11.31 -6.19 7.95
CA ASN A 66 12.72 -5.92 8.27
C ASN A 66 13.06 -4.43 8.27
N THR A 67 12.23 -3.55 7.69
CA THR A 67 12.46 -2.10 7.74
C THR A 67 12.39 -1.55 9.17
N LEU A 68 11.73 -2.25 10.10
CA LEU A 68 11.70 -1.89 11.52
C LEU A 68 13.10 -1.90 12.15
N LEU A 69 14.00 -2.72 11.62
CA LEU A 69 15.39 -2.83 12.07
C LEU A 69 16.28 -1.70 11.54
N ASN A 70 15.76 -0.78 10.74
CA ASN A 70 16.49 0.42 10.32
C ASN A 70 16.33 1.58 11.32
N ASN A 71 15.39 1.46 12.28
CA ASN A 71 15.17 2.48 13.29
C ASN A 71 16.01 2.19 14.53
N GLU A 72 16.97 3.07 14.81
CA GLU A 72 17.91 2.94 15.92
C GLU A 72 17.22 2.81 17.29
N GLN A 73 16.13 3.55 17.52
CA GLN A 73 15.37 3.45 18.77
C GLN A 73 14.76 2.05 18.96
N ILE A 74 14.18 1.49 17.89
CA ILE A 74 13.60 0.14 17.92
C ILE A 74 14.70 -0.90 18.19
N ILE A 75 15.87 -0.74 17.58
CA ILE A 75 17.03 -1.62 17.80
C ILE A 75 17.48 -1.60 19.26
N GLU A 76 17.62 -0.41 19.85
CA GLU A 76 18.06 -0.28 21.24
C GLU A 76 17.03 -0.82 22.24
N GLU A 77 15.74 -0.63 21.97
CA GLU A 77 14.67 -1.27 22.76
C GLU A 77 14.75 -2.80 22.69
N ILE A 78 14.88 -3.37 21.49
CA ILE A 78 15.02 -4.83 21.29
C ILE A 78 16.24 -5.38 22.04
N LYS A 79 17.40 -4.71 21.96
CA LYS A 79 18.61 -5.13 22.69
C LYS A 79 18.37 -5.15 24.19
N ARG A 80 17.74 -4.10 24.73
CA ARG A 80 17.38 -4.03 26.16
C ARG A 80 16.46 -5.19 26.55
N ASP A 81 15.47 -5.49 25.73
CA ASP A 81 14.51 -6.56 26.00
C ASP A 81 15.14 -7.95 25.97
N ILE A 82 16.05 -8.20 25.03
CA ILE A 82 16.82 -9.45 24.99
C ILE A 82 17.62 -9.60 26.28
N LYS A 83 18.33 -8.54 26.70
CA LYS A 83 19.11 -8.55 27.93
C LYS A 83 18.25 -8.89 29.16
N ILE A 84 17.12 -8.22 29.32
CA ILE A 84 16.18 -8.47 30.42
C ILE A 84 15.65 -9.92 30.37
N CYS A 85 15.29 -10.42 29.19
CA CYS A 85 14.80 -11.79 29.04
C CYS A 85 15.85 -12.83 29.44
N ILE A 86 17.12 -12.59 29.12
CA ILE A 86 18.21 -13.47 29.49
C ILE A 86 18.41 -13.45 31.00
N GLU A 87 18.58 -12.26 31.60
CA GLU A 87 18.79 -12.09 33.05
C GLU A 87 17.67 -12.69 33.90
N MET A 88 16.41 -12.64 33.44
CA MET A 88 15.26 -13.18 34.19
C MET A 88 15.08 -14.69 34.07
N ASN A 89 15.63 -15.33 33.03
CA ASN A 89 15.36 -16.74 32.72
C ASN A 89 16.60 -17.64 32.81
N GLU A 90 17.80 -17.06 32.91
CA GLU A 90 19.03 -17.78 33.22
C GLU A 90 18.97 -18.34 34.65
N ASN A 91 18.89 -19.67 34.76
CA ASN A 91 19.04 -20.41 36.01
C ASN A 91 19.73 -21.75 35.70
N GLU A 92 20.23 -22.43 36.74
CA GLU A 92 20.98 -23.70 36.61
C GLU A 92 20.22 -24.82 35.88
N ASN A 93 18.88 -24.75 35.83
CA ASN A 93 18.00 -25.77 35.27
C ASN A 93 17.46 -25.42 33.87
N THR A 94 17.67 -24.20 33.36
CA THR A 94 17.14 -23.76 32.05
C THR A 94 18.07 -24.23 30.92
N THR A 95 17.53 -24.98 29.97
CA THR A 95 18.27 -25.34 28.75
C THR A 95 18.40 -24.12 27.82
N THR A 96 19.52 -24.01 27.10
CA THR A 96 19.74 -22.94 26.11
C THR A 96 18.64 -22.87 25.05
N GLN A 97 18.04 -24.02 24.70
CA GLN A 97 16.90 -24.09 23.79
C GLN A 97 15.66 -23.37 24.37
N ASN A 98 15.31 -23.65 25.63
CA ASN A 98 14.16 -23.03 26.30
C ASN A 98 14.36 -21.51 26.45
N LEU A 99 15.60 -21.09 26.72
CA LEU A 99 15.95 -19.66 26.77
C LEU A 99 15.76 -19.00 25.40
N GLY A 100 16.28 -19.62 24.33
CA GLY A 100 16.14 -19.14 22.96
C GLY A 100 14.69 -19.02 22.50
N ASP A 101 13.85 -20.01 22.83
CA ASP A 101 12.42 -19.97 22.49
C ASP A 101 11.65 -18.92 23.29
N THR A 102 12.04 -18.67 24.55
CA THR A 102 11.47 -17.59 25.38
C THR A 102 11.81 -16.22 24.79
N VAL A 103 13.08 -15.96 24.47
CA VAL A 103 13.51 -14.70 23.83
C VAL A 103 12.76 -14.49 22.51
N LYS A 104 12.66 -15.55 21.69
CA LYS A 104 11.92 -15.51 20.41
C LYS A 104 10.45 -15.13 20.61
N ALA A 105 9.78 -15.69 21.62
CA ALA A 105 8.39 -15.37 21.93
C ALA A 105 8.20 -13.90 22.34
N VAL A 106 9.07 -13.38 23.20
CA VAL A 106 9.03 -11.97 23.64
C VAL A 106 9.24 -11.02 22.46
N LEU A 107 10.27 -11.26 21.65
CA LEU A 107 10.55 -10.44 20.48
C LEU A 107 9.40 -10.43 19.49
N ARG A 108 8.79 -11.59 19.22
CA ARG A 108 7.63 -11.69 18.33
C ARG A 108 6.46 -10.85 18.84
N GLY A 109 6.16 -10.90 20.13
CA GLY A 109 5.11 -10.08 20.75
C GLY A 109 5.36 -8.57 20.58
N LYS A 110 6.60 -8.13 20.74
CA LYS A 110 7.01 -6.73 20.56
C LYS A 110 6.87 -6.28 19.11
N PHE A 111 7.39 -7.04 18.15
CA PHE A 111 7.28 -6.71 16.75
C PHE A 111 5.82 -6.64 16.27
N ILE A 112 4.95 -7.55 16.75
CA ILE A 112 3.51 -7.51 16.44
C ILE A 112 2.89 -6.21 16.95
N THR A 113 3.21 -5.81 18.18
CA THR A 113 2.69 -4.57 18.79
C THR A 113 3.14 -3.33 18.02
N ILE A 114 4.44 -3.23 17.71
CA ILE A 114 5.01 -2.11 16.93
C ILE A 114 4.36 -2.05 15.54
N GLN A 115 4.25 -3.18 14.86
CA GLN A 115 3.66 -3.24 13.52
C GLN A 115 2.17 -2.87 13.53
N ALA A 116 1.42 -3.29 14.54
CA ALA A 116 0.02 -2.91 14.72
C ALA A 116 -0.13 -1.40 14.92
N TYR A 117 0.76 -0.80 15.73
CA TYR A 117 0.81 0.64 15.95
C TYR A 117 1.10 1.42 14.65
N LEU A 118 2.16 1.05 13.92
CA LEU A 118 2.54 1.71 12.67
C LEU A 118 1.43 1.62 11.62
N LYS A 119 0.84 0.43 11.46
CA LYS A 119 -0.28 0.25 10.52
C LYS A 119 -1.49 1.13 10.88
N LYS A 120 -1.75 1.33 12.18
CA LYS A 120 -2.81 2.25 12.63
C LYS A 120 -2.46 3.70 12.31
N GLN A 121 -1.20 4.09 12.48
CA GLN A 121 -0.70 5.43 12.15
C GLN A 121 -0.78 5.73 10.65
N GLU A 122 -0.25 4.84 9.80
CA GLU A 122 -0.32 4.94 8.33
C GLU A 122 -1.76 5.08 7.85
N LYS A 123 -2.67 4.24 8.38
CA LYS A 123 -4.10 4.31 8.05
C LYS A 123 -4.71 5.67 8.42
N SER A 124 -4.33 6.23 9.58
CA SER A 124 -4.80 7.55 10.01
C SER A 124 -4.30 8.66 9.08
N GLN A 125 -3.01 8.63 8.72
CA GLN A 125 -2.41 9.57 7.77
C GLN A 125 -3.11 9.51 6.40
N LEU A 126 -3.32 8.29 5.88
CA LEU A 126 -4.00 8.09 4.60
C LEU A 126 -5.45 8.59 4.64
N ASN A 127 -6.17 8.36 5.74
CA ASN A 127 -7.52 8.88 5.92
C ASN A 127 -7.55 10.42 5.89
N ASN A 128 -6.61 11.07 6.59
CA ASN A 128 -6.51 12.52 6.62
C ASN A 128 -6.19 13.10 5.23
N LEU A 129 -5.21 12.52 4.52
CA LEU A 129 -4.87 12.93 3.15
C LEU A 129 -6.05 12.75 2.19
N THR A 130 -6.78 11.64 2.31
CA THR A 130 -7.96 11.36 1.48
C THR A 130 -9.09 12.36 1.75
N LEU A 131 -9.33 12.71 3.02
CA LEU A 131 -10.31 13.74 3.39
C LEU A 131 -9.91 15.11 2.83
N HIS A 132 -8.63 15.49 2.96
CA HIS A 132 -8.13 16.75 2.44
C HIS A 132 -8.27 16.82 0.91
N LEU A 133 -7.89 15.75 0.20
CA LEU A 133 -8.02 15.65 -1.25
C LEU A 133 -9.48 15.87 -1.71
N LYS A 134 -10.45 15.22 -1.06
CA LYS A 134 -11.87 15.38 -1.38
C LYS A 134 -12.37 16.82 -1.21
N GLN A 135 -11.89 17.51 -0.17
CA GLN A 135 -12.24 18.91 0.07
C GLN A 135 -11.68 19.81 -1.05
N LEU A 136 -10.40 19.63 -1.41
CA LEU A 136 -9.77 20.39 -2.48
C LEU A 136 -10.44 20.14 -3.84
N GLU A 137 -10.82 18.91 -4.15
CA GLU A 137 -11.53 18.59 -5.39
C GLU A 137 -12.91 19.29 -5.46
N LYS A 138 -13.66 19.30 -4.35
CA LYS A 138 -14.94 20.00 -4.26
C LYS A 138 -14.80 21.50 -4.43
N GLU A 139 -13.76 22.10 -3.86
CA GLU A 139 -13.46 23.52 -4.02
C GLU A 139 -13.00 23.87 -5.44
N GLU A 140 -12.19 23.01 -6.05
CA GLU A 140 -11.71 23.20 -7.42
C GLU A 140 -12.86 23.20 -8.43
N MET A 141 -13.88 22.35 -8.23
CA MET A 141 -15.10 22.35 -9.04
C MET A 141 -15.89 23.66 -8.96
N LYS A 142 -15.86 24.34 -7.80
CA LYS A 142 -16.61 25.59 -7.58
C LYS A 142 -15.84 26.81 -8.06
N ASN A 143 -14.54 26.86 -7.79
CA ASN A 143 -13.68 28.00 -8.09
C ASN A 143 -12.28 27.50 -8.50
N PRO A 144 -12.06 27.26 -9.79
CA PRO A 144 -10.82 26.69 -10.27
C PRO A 144 -9.60 27.58 -9.99
N ARG A 145 -8.53 27.02 -9.39
CA ARG A 145 -7.27 27.74 -9.15
C ARG A 145 -6.06 26.87 -9.46
N VAL A 146 -5.08 27.46 -10.14
CA VAL A 146 -3.83 26.77 -10.50
C VAL A 146 -3.06 26.29 -9.28
N SER A 147 -3.02 27.07 -8.18
CA SER A 147 -2.36 26.66 -6.93
C SER A 147 -3.00 25.41 -6.33
N ARG A 148 -4.33 25.32 -6.34
CA ARG A 148 -5.07 24.17 -5.82
C ARG A 148 -4.84 22.91 -6.64
N ARG A 149 -4.80 23.04 -7.98
CA ARG A 149 -4.44 21.90 -8.86
C ARG A 149 -3.05 21.36 -8.55
N LYS A 150 -2.07 22.22 -8.28
CA LYS A 150 -0.71 21.79 -7.87
C LYS A 150 -0.75 21.01 -6.55
N GLU A 151 -1.54 21.47 -5.59
CA GLU A 151 -1.69 20.80 -4.29
C GLU A 151 -2.39 19.44 -4.40
N ILE A 152 -3.46 19.34 -5.20
CA ILE A 152 -4.13 18.07 -5.52
C ILE A 152 -3.16 17.07 -6.13
N ILE A 153 -2.32 17.50 -7.08
CA ILE A 153 -1.30 16.63 -7.70
C ILE A 153 -0.29 16.15 -6.65
N LYS A 154 0.17 17.03 -5.76
CA LYS A 154 1.10 16.68 -4.68
C LYS A 154 0.50 15.63 -3.73
N ILE A 155 -0.73 15.85 -3.23
CA ILE A 155 -1.40 14.91 -2.31
C ILE A 155 -1.65 13.56 -3.00
N ARG A 156 -2.03 13.56 -4.28
CA ARG A 156 -2.18 12.32 -5.05
C ARG A 156 -0.87 11.55 -5.18
N ALA A 157 0.27 12.23 -5.29
CA ALA A 157 1.58 11.61 -5.30
C ALA A 157 2.01 11.05 -3.92
N GLU A 158 1.50 11.62 -2.82
CA GLU A 158 1.76 11.10 -1.46
C GLU A 158 0.90 9.89 -1.09
N ILE A 159 -0.27 9.71 -1.74
CA ILE A 159 -1.18 8.57 -1.51
C ILE A 159 -0.77 7.33 -2.34
N ASN A 160 -0.18 7.55 -3.52
CA ASN A 160 0.20 6.50 -4.48
C ASN A 160 1.60 5.93 -4.20
#